data_AF-Q0RCI9-F1
#
_entry.id   AF-Q0RCI9-F1
#
_cell.length_a   1.000
_cell.length_b   1.000
_cell.length_c   1.000
_cell.angle_alpha   90.00
_cell.angle_beta   90.00
_cell.angle_gamma   90.00
#
_symmetry.space_group_name_H-M   'P 1'
#
loop_
_entity.id
_entity.type
_entity.pdbx_description
1 polymer ?
#
loop_
_entity_poly.entity_id
_entity_poly.type
_entity_poly.pdbx_seq_one_letter_code
_entity_poly.pdbx_strand_id
1 'polypeptide(L)'
;MIRQSVVWTKTARLAEREHGERVPGSIGPPGAGPTPMSVRRPATSHPSPHARTVHCATALGDFSRSNVEAGSMVPHSGVARRSRHGHPGRWPWSGPAVSDNGGMPSVDERHGLRLMAIHAHPDDESSKGAATMARYASEGVDVLVVTCTGGEEGSVLNPAMDQPGVAERITEIRREEMENARRILGVRQEWLGFVDSGLPEGDPLPPVPPGRFATTPLTAAARPLVRLIRTFRPQVITTYDESGGYPHPDHVMTHNISIEAFEAAGDPERYPEVGVDAGLAPWQPLKLYYHLTFHKERILALHEALLARGLESPYTERLDEWADRAADAGRLTTRVPCADWFATRDRALIAHATQVDPTGWWFRVPLDVQREVWPTEDYQLARSLIEVGTLPEDDLFNGV
;
A
#
# COMPACT_ATOMS: atom_id res chain seq x y z
N MET A 1 -19.49 11.63 18.93
CA MET A 1 -18.14 11.74 19.53
C MET A 1 -17.49 10.40 19.92
N ILE A 2 -18.22 9.27 19.97
CA ILE A 2 -17.70 7.95 20.45
C ILE A 2 -17.48 6.92 19.31
N ARG A 3 -17.93 7.15 18.07
CA ARG A 3 -17.93 6.09 17.03
C ARG A 3 -16.59 5.86 16.31
N GLN A 4 -15.74 6.87 16.11
CA GLN A 4 -14.43 6.67 15.45
C GLN A 4 -13.41 5.96 16.34
N SER A 5 -13.42 6.21 17.67
CA SER A 5 -12.56 5.44 18.58
C SER A 5 -13.02 3.99 18.66
N VAL A 6 -14.33 3.73 18.61
CA VAL A 6 -14.90 2.38 18.74
C VAL A 6 -14.49 1.44 17.59
N VAL A 7 -14.20 1.90 16.38
CA VAL A 7 -13.73 1.02 15.29
C VAL A 7 -12.29 0.55 15.53
N TRP A 8 -11.45 1.39 16.15
CA TRP A 8 -10.04 1.06 16.47
C TRP A 8 -9.82 0.53 17.90
N THR A 9 -10.70 0.81 18.86
CA THR A 9 -10.66 0.23 20.21
C THR A 9 -11.45 -1.07 20.34
N LYS A 10 -12.49 -1.32 19.52
CA LYS A 10 -13.12 -2.67 19.48
C LYS A 10 -12.25 -3.72 18.81
N THR A 11 -11.43 -3.35 17.84
CA THR A 11 -10.61 -4.29 17.06
C THR A 11 -9.46 -4.91 17.87
N ALA A 12 -8.99 -4.24 18.92
CA ALA A 12 -8.08 -4.85 19.91
C ALA A 12 -8.74 -6.02 20.67
N ARG A 13 -10.04 -5.91 21.01
CA ARG A 13 -10.76 -6.94 21.79
C ARG A 13 -11.01 -8.25 21.03
N LEU A 14 -10.96 -8.25 19.70
CA LEU A 14 -11.25 -9.42 18.87
C LEU A 14 -9.99 -10.23 18.53
N ALA A 15 -8.81 -9.61 18.53
CA ALA A 15 -7.54 -10.31 18.31
C ALA A 15 -7.06 -11.14 19.54
N GLU A 16 -7.75 -11.03 20.68
CA GLU A 16 -7.27 -11.56 21.98
C GLU A 16 -7.96 -12.84 22.46
N ARG A 17 -8.89 -13.42 21.67
CA ARG A 17 -9.67 -14.61 22.11
C ARG A 17 -9.27 -15.96 21.54
N GLU A 18 -8.23 -16.04 20.72
CA GLU A 18 -7.69 -17.32 20.27
C GLU A 18 -6.25 -17.47 20.74
N HIS A 19 -6.08 -17.97 21.97
CA HIS A 19 -5.04 -18.91 22.41
C HIS A 19 -5.00 -18.93 23.95
N GLY A 20 -5.87 -19.74 24.57
CA GLY A 20 -5.81 -19.87 26.02
C GLY A 20 -6.86 -20.76 26.65
N GLU A 21 -7.04 -22.00 26.21
CA GLU A 21 -7.68 -22.99 27.07
C GLU A 21 -6.91 -24.32 27.08
N ARG A 22 -6.19 -24.54 28.18
CA ARG A 22 -5.71 -25.86 28.60
C ARG A 22 -6.89 -26.61 29.18
N VAL A 23 -7.25 -27.72 28.56
CA VAL A 23 -8.17 -28.71 29.13
C VAL A 23 -7.41 -29.57 30.16
N PRO A 24 -7.88 -29.73 31.41
CA PRO A 24 -7.29 -30.69 32.34
C PRO A 24 -7.80 -32.10 32.05
N GLY A 25 -6.87 -33.04 31.90
CA GLY A 25 -7.15 -34.44 31.58
C GLY A 25 -7.61 -35.30 32.76
N SER A 26 -8.44 -36.29 32.43
CA SER A 26 -8.44 -37.66 32.95
C SER A 26 -9.38 -38.47 32.04
N ILE A 27 -9.03 -39.63 31.50
CA ILE A 27 -9.21 -40.98 32.07
C ILE A 27 -8.58 -41.98 31.06
N GLY A 28 -8.11 -43.14 31.56
CA GLY A 28 -7.29 -44.15 30.88
C GLY A 28 -7.95 -45.06 29.81
N PRO A 29 -7.34 -46.23 29.51
CA PRO A 29 -7.10 -46.74 28.13
C PRO A 29 -8.09 -47.81 27.64
N PRO A 30 -8.06 -48.16 26.34
CA PRO A 30 -7.54 -49.47 25.87
C PRO A 30 -6.78 -49.34 24.52
N GLY A 31 -6.00 -50.26 23.95
CA GLY A 31 -5.85 -51.71 24.05
C GLY A 31 -5.73 -52.26 22.61
N ALA A 32 -4.56 -52.85 22.28
CA ALA A 32 -4.23 -53.81 21.21
C ALA A 32 -4.65 -53.59 19.72
N GLY A 33 -3.68 -53.78 18.80
CA GLY A 33 -3.83 -53.79 17.33
C GLY A 33 -4.57 -55.03 16.76
N PRO A 34 -4.49 -55.36 15.44
CA PRO A 34 -3.28 -55.33 14.59
C PRO A 34 -3.44 -54.82 13.12
N THR A 35 -2.31 -54.54 12.48
CA THR A 35 -2.02 -54.38 11.01
C THR A 35 -2.09 -55.72 10.24
N PRO A 36 -1.80 -55.81 8.90
CA PRO A 36 -1.90 -54.87 7.76
C PRO A 36 -2.53 -55.52 6.49
N MET A 37 -2.77 -54.76 5.41
CA MET A 37 -2.61 -55.29 4.03
C MET A 37 -2.26 -54.19 3.01
N SER A 38 -1.09 -54.38 2.38
CA SER A 38 -0.60 -53.72 1.16
C SER A 38 -1.30 -54.27 -0.08
N VAL A 39 -1.50 -53.47 -1.15
CA VAL A 39 -1.27 -53.89 -2.56
C VAL A 39 -1.07 -52.66 -3.48
N ARG A 40 0.17 -52.55 -3.98
CA ARG A 40 0.68 -52.25 -5.36
C ARG A 40 0.18 -51.06 -6.20
N ARG A 41 1.19 -50.29 -6.63
CA ARG A 41 1.32 -49.53 -7.90
C ARG A 41 1.17 -50.44 -9.13
N PRO A 42 0.96 -49.83 -10.31
CA PRO A 42 1.98 -49.99 -11.35
C PRO A 42 2.42 -48.66 -12.00
N ALA A 43 3.63 -48.74 -12.56
CA ALA A 43 4.34 -47.72 -13.30
C ALA A 43 4.11 -47.85 -14.83
N THR A 44 4.89 -47.08 -15.59
CA THR A 44 5.13 -47.06 -17.05
C THR A 44 4.25 -46.06 -17.81
N SER A 45 4.72 -45.26 -18.76
CA SER A 45 6.03 -45.08 -19.40
C SER A 45 5.97 -43.85 -20.32
N HIS A 46 7.07 -43.10 -20.45
CA HIS A 46 7.32 -42.18 -21.56
C HIS A 46 7.36 -42.93 -22.91
N PRO A 47 7.08 -42.23 -24.02
CA PRO A 47 8.19 -41.82 -24.90
C PRO A 47 8.01 -40.43 -25.55
N SER A 48 9.10 -39.65 -25.57
CA SER A 48 9.51 -38.81 -26.72
C SER A 48 10.49 -39.65 -27.57
N PRO A 49 10.81 -39.35 -28.85
CA PRO A 49 10.93 -38.00 -29.43
C PRO A 49 10.38 -37.87 -30.88
N HIS A 50 10.29 -36.66 -31.42
CA HIS A 50 10.72 -36.38 -32.80
C HIS A 50 10.83 -34.88 -33.08
N ALA A 51 12.06 -34.48 -33.41
CA ALA A 51 12.38 -33.24 -34.07
C ALA A 51 11.78 -33.18 -35.48
N ARG A 52 11.27 -32.01 -35.89
CA ARG A 52 11.21 -31.61 -37.29
C ARG A 52 11.57 -30.14 -37.44
N THR A 53 12.76 -29.93 -37.98
CA THR A 53 13.18 -28.75 -38.73
C THR A 53 12.40 -28.69 -40.04
N VAL A 54 11.84 -27.53 -40.41
CA VAL A 54 11.53 -27.20 -41.81
C VAL A 54 11.91 -25.74 -42.09
N HIS A 55 12.53 -25.58 -43.26
CA HIS A 55 13.10 -24.39 -43.85
C HIS A 55 12.14 -23.24 -44.15
N CYS A 56 12.68 -22.03 -43.98
CA CYS A 56 12.75 -20.91 -44.93
C CYS A 56 11.80 -20.92 -46.16
N ALA A 57 10.99 -19.87 -46.29
CA ALA A 57 10.59 -19.33 -47.58
C ALA A 57 10.46 -17.79 -47.51
N THR A 58 11.28 -17.14 -48.32
CA THR A 58 11.29 -15.74 -48.73
C THR A 58 10.12 -15.39 -49.65
N ALA A 59 9.52 -14.21 -49.48
CA ALA A 59 8.90 -13.38 -50.52
C ALA A 59 8.69 -11.98 -49.90
N LEU A 60 9.48 -10.94 -50.20
CA LEU A 60 9.50 -10.10 -51.41
C LEU A 60 8.11 -9.70 -51.90
N GLY A 61 7.80 -8.41 -51.73
CA GLY A 61 6.60 -7.73 -52.19
C GLY A 61 6.69 -6.23 -51.93
N ASP A 62 7.55 -5.55 -52.70
CA ASP A 62 7.54 -4.10 -52.88
C ASP A 62 6.22 -3.63 -53.49
N PHE A 63 5.67 -2.50 -53.04
CA PHE A 63 4.96 -1.56 -53.94
C PHE A 63 4.94 -0.12 -53.39
N SER A 64 5.75 0.73 -54.02
CA SER A 64 5.45 2.08 -54.53
C SER A 64 4.95 3.22 -53.62
N ARG A 65 5.91 4.11 -53.33
CA ARG A 65 5.90 5.60 -53.33
C ARG A 65 4.67 6.35 -53.87
N SER A 66 4.32 7.46 -53.20
CA SER A 66 4.31 8.82 -53.79
C SER A 66 4.31 9.92 -52.72
N ASN A 67 5.08 10.99 -53.01
CA ASN A 67 5.46 12.17 -52.23
C ASN A 67 4.41 13.29 -52.18
N VAL A 68 4.80 14.40 -51.51
CA VAL A 68 4.45 15.84 -51.71
C VAL A 68 3.58 16.38 -50.56
N GLU A 69 3.87 17.45 -49.81
CA GLU A 69 4.77 18.62 -49.97
C GLU A 69 5.08 19.31 -48.62
N ALA A 70 6.12 20.14 -48.62
CA ALA A 70 6.53 21.05 -47.55
C ALA A 70 5.84 22.42 -47.64
N GLY A 71 5.74 23.14 -46.52
CA GLY A 71 5.32 24.54 -46.46
C GLY A 71 5.84 25.26 -45.21
N SER A 72 6.60 26.31 -45.42
CA SER A 72 7.45 27.03 -44.46
C SER A 72 6.82 28.30 -43.85
N MET A 73 7.53 28.84 -42.84
CA MET A 73 7.70 30.27 -42.49
C MET A 73 6.80 30.93 -41.41
N VAL A 74 7.45 31.23 -40.27
CA VAL A 74 7.30 32.41 -39.37
C VAL A 74 7.92 33.66 -40.09
N PRO A 75 7.95 34.91 -39.56
CA PRO A 75 7.45 35.47 -38.28
C PRO A 75 6.71 36.81 -38.42
N HIS A 76 6.13 37.38 -37.35
CA HIS A 76 6.04 38.84 -37.17
C HIS A 76 6.02 39.27 -35.69
N SER A 77 6.72 40.37 -35.46
CA SER A 77 7.10 41.06 -34.24
C SER A 77 6.03 41.99 -33.67
N GLY A 78 6.03 42.22 -32.36
CA GLY A 78 5.28 43.30 -31.72
C GLY A 78 5.71 43.56 -30.27
N VAL A 79 6.56 44.57 -30.08
CA VAL A 79 7.03 45.10 -28.80
C VAL A 79 6.05 46.16 -28.29
N ALA A 80 5.68 46.16 -26.99
CA ALA A 80 5.80 47.32 -26.08
C ALA A 80 5.16 47.15 -24.68
N ARG A 81 6.02 47.30 -23.66
CA ARG A 81 5.92 48.09 -22.40
C ARG A 81 4.89 47.78 -21.30
N ARG A 82 5.48 47.34 -20.16
CA ARG A 82 5.41 47.84 -18.76
C ARG A 82 4.03 48.04 -18.09
N SER A 83 3.84 47.32 -16.97
CA SER A 83 3.61 47.93 -15.65
C SER A 83 4.06 46.99 -14.53
N ARG A 84 4.58 47.57 -13.44
CA ARG A 84 5.15 46.92 -12.25
C ARG A 84 4.14 47.00 -11.12
N HIS A 85 3.71 45.88 -10.54
CA HIS A 85 3.24 45.70 -9.15
C HIS A 85 3.62 44.23 -8.82
N GLY A 86 4.43 43.85 -7.84
CA GLY A 86 4.44 44.23 -6.42
C GLY A 86 4.16 42.94 -5.60
N HIS A 87 5.11 42.00 -5.56
CA HIS A 87 5.01 40.78 -4.72
C HIS A 87 5.75 41.00 -3.39
N PRO A 88 5.14 40.72 -2.23
CA PRO A 88 5.82 40.86 -0.95
C PRO A 88 6.58 39.58 -0.57
N GLY A 89 7.81 39.77 -0.08
CA GLY A 89 8.33 39.07 1.10
C GLY A 89 8.79 37.62 0.94
N ARG A 90 9.99 37.42 0.36
CA ARG A 90 10.81 36.24 0.63
C ARG A 90 11.50 36.45 1.98
N TRP A 91 11.15 35.66 3.00
CA TRP A 91 11.86 35.65 4.28
C TRP A 91 13.01 34.63 4.20
N PRO A 92 14.27 34.98 4.53
CA PRO A 92 15.33 34.01 4.68
C PRO A 92 15.32 33.50 6.13
N TRP A 93 14.87 32.27 6.35
CA TRP A 93 15.08 31.59 7.63
C TRP A 93 16.50 31.03 7.65
N SER A 94 17.29 31.44 8.65
CA SER A 94 18.64 30.94 8.90
C SER A 94 18.57 29.99 10.09
N GLY A 95 18.23 28.73 9.83
CA GLY A 95 18.35 27.65 10.82
C GLY A 95 19.79 27.16 10.93
N PRO A 96 20.16 26.47 12.02
CA PRO A 96 21.51 25.95 12.19
C PRO A 96 21.81 24.89 11.13
N ALA A 97 23.04 24.92 10.61
CA ALA A 97 23.52 23.98 9.61
C ALA A 97 23.42 22.54 10.13
N VAL A 98 22.56 21.75 9.49
CA VAL A 98 22.63 20.30 9.55
C VAL A 98 23.95 19.90 8.90
N SER A 99 24.79 19.19 9.64
CA SER A 99 26.05 18.65 9.14
C SER A 99 25.78 17.74 7.95
N ASP A 100 26.34 18.13 6.81
CA ASP A 100 26.46 17.38 5.57
C ASP A 100 27.06 15.99 5.84
N ASN A 101 26.25 14.95 5.63
CA ASN A 101 26.70 13.57 5.36
C ASN A 101 25.51 12.77 4.82
N GLY A 102 25.44 12.70 3.48
CA GLY A 102 24.44 11.94 2.72
C GLY A 102 23.44 12.83 1.99
N GLY A 103 23.91 13.56 0.97
CA GLY A 103 23.02 14.36 0.12
C GLY A 103 21.89 13.50 -0.42
N MET A 104 20.64 13.96 -0.27
CA MET A 104 19.51 13.28 -0.91
C MET A 104 19.78 13.13 -2.41
N PRO A 105 19.45 11.99 -3.03
CA PRO A 105 19.64 11.80 -4.45
C PRO A 105 19.01 12.94 -5.23
N SER A 106 19.69 13.40 -6.27
CA SER A 106 19.13 14.40 -7.16
C SER A 106 17.86 13.84 -7.83
N VAL A 107 16.91 14.71 -8.18
CA VAL A 107 15.67 14.32 -8.88
C VAL A 107 15.96 13.51 -10.16
N ASP A 108 17.11 13.76 -10.78
CA ASP A 108 17.58 13.04 -11.97
C ASP A 108 17.94 11.57 -11.69
N GLU A 109 18.47 11.27 -10.50
CA GLU A 109 18.91 9.92 -10.11
C GLU A 109 17.74 8.98 -9.77
N ARG A 110 16.57 9.52 -9.43
CA ARG A 110 15.39 8.71 -9.11
C ARG A 110 14.43 8.52 -10.28
N HIS A 111 14.67 9.18 -11.41
CA HIS A 111 13.89 8.96 -12.62
C HIS A 111 14.02 7.50 -13.09
N GLY A 112 12.88 6.83 -13.26
CA GLY A 112 12.80 5.41 -13.65
C GLY A 112 12.60 4.44 -12.47
N LEU A 113 12.71 4.91 -11.23
CA LEU A 113 12.25 4.16 -10.06
C LEU A 113 10.73 4.19 -9.98
N ARG A 114 10.15 3.08 -9.52
CA ARG A 114 8.71 2.84 -9.49
C ARG A 114 8.30 2.14 -8.20
N LEU A 115 7.41 2.80 -7.47
CA LEU A 115 6.78 2.30 -6.24
C LEU A 115 5.32 1.96 -6.53
N MET A 116 4.89 0.75 -6.17
CA MET A 116 3.47 0.37 -6.15
C MET A 116 3.01 0.21 -4.71
N ALA A 117 2.07 1.05 -4.27
CA ALA A 117 1.44 0.95 -2.95
C ALA A 117 0.05 0.33 -3.09
N ILE A 118 -0.20 -0.80 -2.45
CA ILE A 118 -1.42 -1.60 -2.64
C ILE A 118 -2.29 -1.49 -1.39
N HIS A 119 -3.49 -0.95 -1.57
CA HIS A 119 -4.43 -0.63 -0.49
C HIS A 119 -5.81 -1.21 -0.76
N ALA A 120 -6.54 -1.54 0.31
CA ALA A 120 -7.87 -2.11 0.26
C ALA A 120 -8.89 -1.06 -0.17
N HIS A 121 -8.95 0.07 0.55
CA HIS A 121 -9.99 1.08 0.41
C HIS A 121 -9.42 2.47 0.10
N PRO A 122 -10.25 3.41 -0.40
CA PRO A 122 -9.88 4.83 -0.45
C PRO A 122 -9.78 5.39 0.98
N ASP A 123 -8.66 6.05 1.31
CA ASP A 123 -8.22 6.60 2.61
C ASP A 123 -7.00 5.87 3.21
N ASP A 124 -6.84 4.59 2.89
CA ASP A 124 -5.76 3.76 3.38
C ASP A 124 -4.40 4.29 2.91
N GLU A 125 -4.31 4.77 1.67
CA GLU A 125 -3.09 5.33 1.07
C GLU A 125 -2.68 6.63 1.76
N SER A 126 -3.65 7.36 2.28
CA SER A 126 -3.44 8.63 2.99
C SER A 126 -3.11 8.42 4.48
N SER A 127 -3.44 7.25 5.04
CA SER A 127 -3.15 6.90 6.43
C SER A 127 -1.89 6.03 6.61
N LYS A 128 -1.44 5.34 5.54
CA LYS A 128 -0.33 4.38 5.58
C LYS A 128 0.67 4.64 4.46
N GLY A 129 1.78 5.31 4.79
CA GLY A 129 2.88 5.55 3.84
C GLY A 129 2.72 6.81 2.97
N ALA A 130 1.76 7.68 3.26
CA ALA A 130 1.47 8.83 2.40
C ALA A 130 2.60 9.87 2.36
N ALA A 131 3.31 10.10 3.47
CA ALA A 131 4.42 11.05 3.47
C ALA A 131 5.62 10.51 2.67
N THR A 132 5.86 9.20 2.75
CA THR A 132 6.84 8.47 1.95
C THR A 132 6.51 8.54 0.46
N MET A 133 5.25 8.26 0.09
CA MET A 133 4.79 8.36 -1.29
C MET A 133 4.93 9.78 -1.84
N ALA A 134 4.50 10.79 -1.08
CA ALA A 134 4.60 12.20 -1.49
C ALA A 134 6.06 12.65 -1.63
N ARG A 135 6.96 12.16 -0.76
CA ARG A 135 8.41 12.37 -0.88
C ARG A 135 8.91 11.78 -2.19
N TYR A 136 8.73 10.49 -2.42
CA TYR A 136 9.22 9.81 -3.62
C TYR A 136 8.67 10.43 -4.91
N ALA A 137 7.38 10.76 -4.96
CA ALA A 137 6.79 11.44 -6.11
C ALA A 137 7.45 12.80 -6.37
N SER A 138 7.72 13.58 -5.32
CA SER A 138 8.43 14.87 -5.46
C SER A 138 9.90 14.73 -5.86
N GLU A 139 10.50 13.57 -5.59
CA GLU A 139 11.87 13.24 -5.98
C GLU A 139 11.94 12.57 -7.37
N GLY A 140 10.83 12.39 -8.09
CA GLY A 140 10.81 11.89 -9.47
C GLY A 140 10.55 10.38 -9.65
N VAL A 141 10.30 9.65 -8.55
CA VAL A 141 9.83 8.26 -8.58
C VAL A 141 8.39 8.25 -9.12
N ASP A 142 8.08 7.34 -10.04
CA ASP A 142 6.70 7.11 -10.46
C ASP A 142 6.01 6.24 -9.39
N VAL A 143 5.03 6.82 -8.70
CA VAL A 143 4.30 6.17 -7.61
C VAL A 143 2.89 5.84 -8.08
N LEU A 144 2.53 4.55 -8.01
CA LEU A 144 1.19 4.06 -8.31
C LEU A 144 0.53 3.50 -7.05
N VAL A 145 -0.58 4.10 -6.65
CA VAL A 145 -1.50 3.53 -5.68
C VAL A 145 -2.46 2.57 -6.38
N VAL A 146 -2.58 1.34 -5.89
CA VAL A 146 -3.58 0.38 -6.34
C VAL A 146 -4.64 0.27 -5.25
N THR A 147 -5.90 0.56 -5.57
CA THR A 147 -7.03 0.48 -4.62
C THR A 147 -7.92 -0.69 -4.98
N CYS A 148 -8.06 -1.67 -4.07
CA CYS A 148 -8.76 -2.92 -4.34
C CYS A 148 -10.26 -2.73 -4.53
N THR A 149 -10.90 -1.94 -3.67
CA THR A 149 -12.37 -1.77 -3.60
C THR A 149 -12.79 -0.31 -3.59
N GLY A 150 -14.08 -0.03 -3.78
CA GLY A 150 -14.65 1.33 -3.75
C GLY A 150 -14.96 1.88 -2.36
N GLY A 151 -14.86 1.07 -1.31
CA GLY A 151 -15.24 1.47 0.06
C GLY A 151 -16.76 1.58 0.26
N GLU A 152 -17.58 0.97 -0.59
CA GLU A 152 -19.04 1.17 -0.60
C GLU A 152 -19.77 0.64 0.64
N GLU A 153 -19.17 -0.26 1.42
CA GLU A 153 -19.75 -0.78 2.67
C GLU A 153 -19.31 0.05 3.89
N GLY A 154 -18.41 1.02 3.70
CA GLY A 154 -17.91 1.86 4.78
C GLY A 154 -18.92 2.91 5.24
N SER A 155 -19.03 3.09 6.55
CA SER A 155 -19.85 4.16 7.16
C SER A 155 -19.31 5.56 6.88
N VAL A 156 -20.16 6.58 7.01
CA VAL A 156 -19.72 7.99 7.11
C VAL A 156 -19.25 8.23 8.53
N LEU A 157 -17.93 8.41 8.71
CA LEU A 157 -17.30 8.51 10.02
C LEU A 157 -17.13 9.95 10.48
N ASN A 158 -17.06 10.91 9.56
CA ASN A 158 -17.01 12.34 9.89
C ASN A 158 -18.44 12.86 10.14
N PRO A 159 -18.79 13.29 11.36
CA PRO A 159 -20.13 13.78 11.67
C PRO A 159 -20.55 15.00 10.83
N ALA A 160 -19.58 15.80 10.34
CA ALA A 160 -19.88 16.94 9.48
C ALA A 160 -20.40 16.51 8.09
N MET A 161 -20.16 15.25 7.70
CA MET A 161 -20.62 14.67 6.44
C MET A 161 -21.92 13.87 6.60
N ASP A 162 -22.49 13.77 7.80
CA ASP A 162 -23.81 13.18 8.04
C ASP A 162 -24.92 14.12 7.56
N GLN A 163 -24.99 14.30 6.25
CA GLN A 163 -25.90 15.23 5.55
C GLN A 163 -26.82 14.45 4.61
N PRO A 164 -28.07 14.93 4.38
CA PRO A 164 -28.99 14.29 3.43
C PRO A 164 -28.36 14.13 2.04
N GLY A 165 -28.44 12.92 1.47
CA GLY A 165 -27.93 12.62 0.12
C GLY A 165 -26.48 12.13 0.07
N VAL A 166 -25.72 12.17 1.18
CA VAL A 166 -24.33 11.71 1.20
C VAL A 166 -24.25 10.18 1.14
N ALA A 167 -25.06 9.48 1.95
CA ALA A 167 -25.05 8.02 1.99
C ALA A 167 -25.45 7.41 0.65
N GLU A 168 -26.42 8.00 -0.05
CA GLU A 168 -26.92 7.55 -1.34
C GLU A 168 -25.89 7.73 -2.47
N ARG A 169 -24.90 8.61 -2.27
CA ARG A 169 -23.86 8.94 -3.25
C ARG A 169 -22.46 8.51 -2.80
N ILE A 170 -22.36 7.66 -1.79
CA ILE A 170 -21.09 7.37 -1.11
C ILE A 170 -19.99 6.89 -2.07
N THR A 171 -20.34 6.06 -3.05
CA THR A 171 -19.38 5.57 -4.07
C THR A 171 -18.87 6.68 -4.98
N GLU A 172 -19.72 7.62 -5.38
CA GLU A 172 -19.31 8.79 -6.18
C GLU A 172 -18.39 9.69 -5.36
N ILE A 173 -18.82 10.00 -4.13
CA ILE A 173 -18.09 10.89 -3.22
C ILE A 173 -16.71 10.30 -2.92
N ARG A 174 -16.59 9.03 -2.55
CA ARG A 174 -15.29 8.40 -2.27
C ARG A 174 -14.36 8.35 -3.47
N ARG A 175 -14.89 8.32 -4.70
CA ARG A 175 -14.09 8.48 -5.92
C ARG A 175 -13.55 9.89 -6.07
N GLU A 176 -14.36 10.91 -5.79
CA GLU A 176 -13.93 12.31 -5.79
C GLU A 176 -12.91 12.58 -4.67
N GLU A 177 -13.10 11.98 -3.49
CA GLU A 177 -12.16 12.04 -2.36
C GLU A 177 -10.81 11.42 -2.73
N MET A 178 -10.81 10.21 -3.30
CA MET A 178 -9.60 9.53 -3.80
C MET A 178 -8.88 10.35 -4.89
N GLU A 179 -9.64 10.93 -5.83
CA GLU A 179 -9.11 11.82 -6.87
C GLU A 179 -8.39 13.04 -6.27
N ASN A 180 -8.99 13.65 -5.26
CA ASN A 180 -8.39 14.78 -4.55
C ASN A 180 -7.13 14.35 -3.77
N ALA A 181 -7.18 13.23 -3.06
CA ALA A 181 -6.07 12.71 -2.29
C ALA A 181 -4.86 12.39 -3.19
N ARG A 182 -5.05 11.65 -4.29
CA ARG A 182 -3.94 11.32 -5.21
C ARG A 182 -3.32 12.57 -5.83
N ARG A 183 -4.10 13.62 -6.11
CA ARG A 183 -3.60 14.91 -6.60
C ARG A 183 -2.78 15.65 -5.55
N ILE A 184 -3.18 15.59 -4.28
CA ILE A 184 -2.44 16.19 -3.16
C ILE A 184 -1.10 15.49 -2.94
N LEU A 185 -1.10 14.15 -3.01
CA LEU A 185 0.10 13.32 -2.86
C LEU A 185 1.03 13.39 -4.08
N GLY A 186 0.51 13.75 -5.26
CA GLY A 186 1.28 13.76 -6.51
C GLY A 186 1.48 12.36 -7.11
N VAL A 187 0.57 11.42 -6.83
CA VAL A 187 0.69 10.01 -7.23
C VAL A 187 -0.36 9.63 -8.29
N ARG A 188 -0.11 8.54 -9.01
CA ARG A 188 -1.12 7.89 -9.85
C ARG A 188 -1.93 6.91 -9.03
N GLN A 189 -3.14 6.60 -9.48
CA GLN A 189 -4.00 5.61 -8.83
C GLN A 189 -4.71 4.74 -9.87
N GLU A 190 -4.88 3.46 -9.55
CA GLU A 190 -5.64 2.49 -10.35
C GLU A 190 -6.56 1.65 -9.45
N TRP A 191 -7.78 1.40 -9.91
CA TRP A 191 -8.75 0.55 -9.20
C TRP A 191 -8.62 -0.91 -9.67
N LEU A 192 -8.60 -1.88 -8.75
CA LEU A 192 -8.79 -3.29 -9.13
C LEU A 192 -10.26 -3.62 -9.42
N GLY A 193 -11.18 -2.85 -8.81
CA GLY A 193 -12.61 -2.92 -9.11
C GLY A 193 -13.37 -4.02 -8.39
N PHE A 194 -12.86 -4.51 -7.25
CA PHE A 194 -13.60 -5.44 -6.41
C PHE A 194 -14.64 -4.71 -5.55
N VAL A 195 -15.61 -5.49 -5.07
CA VAL A 195 -16.66 -5.01 -4.18
C VAL A 195 -16.17 -5.12 -2.72
N ASP A 196 -16.27 -4.04 -1.96
CA ASP A 196 -15.94 -3.94 -0.54
C ASP A 196 -16.71 -4.99 0.27
N SER A 197 -15.99 -5.70 1.14
CA SER A 197 -16.54 -6.75 2.00
C SER A 197 -17.29 -6.21 3.21
N GLY A 198 -17.02 -4.96 3.58
CA GLY A 198 -17.42 -4.40 4.85
C GLY A 198 -16.70 -5.03 6.04
N LEU A 199 -16.92 -4.46 7.22
CA LEU A 199 -16.42 -4.98 8.48
C LEU A 199 -17.52 -5.77 9.18
N PRO A 200 -17.38 -7.10 9.38
CA PRO A 200 -18.37 -7.87 10.12
C PRO A 200 -18.57 -7.35 11.54
N GLU A 201 -19.82 -7.22 11.97
CA GLU A 201 -20.20 -6.84 13.33
C GLU A 201 -21.10 -7.91 13.96
N GLY A 202 -20.85 -8.29 15.21
CA GLY A 202 -21.63 -9.29 15.95
C GLY A 202 -20.77 -10.17 16.86
N ASP A 203 -21.41 -11.04 17.63
CA ASP A 203 -20.76 -12.13 18.39
C ASP A 203 -21.64 -13.39 18.35
N PRO A 204 -21.23 -14.48 17.64
CA PRO A 204 -20.03 -14.57 16.82
C PRO A 204 -20.10 -13.65 15.58
N LEU A 205 -18.94 -13.33 15.00
CA LEU A 205 -18.89 -12.55 13.77
C LEU A 205 -19.57 -13.34 12.63
N PRO A 206 -20.49 -12.71 11.86
CA PRO A 206 -21.06 -13.36 10.69
C PRO A 206 -20.00 -13.55 9.60
N PRO A 207 -20.13 -14.58 8.74
CA PRO A 207 -19.23 -14.73 7.60
C PRO A 207 -19.42 -13.57 6.62
N VAL A 208 -18.34 -13.19 5.93
CA VAL A 208 -18.39 -12.22 4.82
C VAL A 208 -19.30 -12.78 3.71
N PRO A 209 -20.21 -11.99 3.13
CA PRO A 209 -21.05 -12.44 2.02
C PRO A 209 -20.26 -12.91 0.79
N PRO A 210 -20.81 -13.85 -0.02
CA PRO A 210 -20.21 -14.21 -1.29
C PRO A 210 -20.23 -13.03 -2.28
N GLY A 211 -19.29 -13.01 -3.23
CA GLY A 211 -19.19 -11.96 -4.24
C GLY A 211 -18.53 -10.67 -3.75
N ARG A 212 -17.90 -10.73 -2.56
CA ARG A 212 -17.08 -9.65 -2.01
C ARG A 212 -15.61 -9.89 -2.30
N PHE A 213 -14.78 -8.86 -2.14
CA PHE A 213 -13.35 -8.98 -2.37
C PHE A 213 -12.71 -10.07 -1.51
N ALA A 214 -12.97 -10.09 -0.20
CA ALA A 214 -12.41 -11.07 0.72
C ALA A 214 -12.92 -12.51 0.50
N THR A 215 -14.01 -12.70 -0.25
CA THR A 215 -14.55 -14.04 -0.59
C THR A 215 -14.24 -14.46 -2.03
N THR A 216 -13.53 -13.63 -2.80
CA THR A 216 -13.08 -13.96 -4.15
C THR A 216 -11.92 -14.97 -4.08
N PRO A 217 -11.91 -16.04 -4.89
CA PRO A 217 -10.78 -16.98 -4.90
C PRO A 217 -9.45 -16.26 -5.15
N LEU A 218 -8.42 -16.58 -4.35
CA LEU A 218 -7.13 -15.89 -4.36
C LEU A 218 -6.55 -15.69 -5.76
N THR A 219 -6.54 -16.75 -6.57
CA THR A 219 -5.99 -16.69 -7.93
C THR A 219 -6.79 -15.76 -8.84
N ALA A 220 -8.12 -15.76 -8.74
CA ALA A 220 -8.96 -14.83 -9.48
C ALA A 220 -8.75 -13.38 -9.04
N ALA A 221 -8.58 -13.16 -7.73
CA ALA A 221 -8.38 -11.84 -7.14
C ALA A 221 -6.99 -11.25 -7.43
N ALA A 222 -5.94 -12.08 -7.45
CA ALA A 222 -4.57 -11.65 -7.74
C ALA A 222 -4.32 -11.38 -9.23
N ARG A 223 -5.09 -12.01 -10.13
CA ARG A 223 -4.96 -11.87 -11.59
C ARG A 223 -4.86 -10.42 -12.10
N PRO A 224 -5.77 -9.48 -11.76
CA PRO A 224 -5.65 -8.09 -12.19
C PRO A 224 -4.41 -7.38 -11.62
N LEU A 225 -4.01 -7.71 -10.38
CA LEU A 225 -2.81 -7.16 -9.78
C LEU A 225 -1.52 -7.65 -10.47
N VAL A 226 -1.45 -8.93 -10.84
CA VAL A 226 -0.36 -9.47 -11.68
C VAL A 226 -0.25 -8.70 -13.00
N ARG A 227 -1.39 -8.40 -13.65
CA ARG A 227 -1.41 -7.59 -14.88
C ARG A 227 -0.85 -6.19 -14.62
N LEU A 228 -1.25 -5.54 -13.53
CA LEU A 228 -0.75 -4.21 -13.17
C LEU A 228 0.75 -4.24 -12.86
N ILE A 229 1.26 -5.25 -12.16
CA ILE A 229 2.70 -5.39 -11.91
C ILE A 229 3.46 -5.55 -13.23
N ARG A 230 3.00 -6.40 -14.17
CA ARG A 230 3.64 -6.58 -15.48
C ARG A 230 3.57 -5.33 -16.36
N THR A 231 2.52 -4.53 -16.20
CA THR A 231 2.32 -3.26 -16.92
C THR A 231 3.20 -2.16 -16.35
N PHE A 232 3.08 -1.91 -15.05
CA PHE A 232 3.73 -0.80 -14.37
C PHE A 232 5.20 -1.08 -14.06
N ARG A 233 5.53 -2.35 -13.78
CA ARG A 233 6.87 -2.85 -13.50
C ARG A 233 7.53 -2.20 -12.26
N PRO A 234 6.87 -2.21 -11.08
CA PRO A 234 7.44 -1.63 -9.86
C PRO A 234 8.69 -2.40 -9.42
N GLN A 235 9.73 -1.70 -8.95
CA GLN A 235 10.84 -2.35 -8.25
C GLN A 235 10.46 -2.62 -6.78
N VAL A 236 9.66 -1.74 -6.18
CA VAL A 236 9.26 -1.81 -4.78
C VAL A 236 7.74 -1.87 -4.66
N ILE A 237 7.25 -2.73 -3.77
CA ILE A 237 5.83 -2.82 -3.37
C ILE A 237 5.69 -2.53 -1.87
N THR A 238 4.67 -1.77 -1.49
CA THR A 238 4.21 -1.63 -0.10
C THR A 238 2.77 -2.15 0.04
N THR A 239 2.47 -2.85 1.13
CA THR A 239 1.15 -3.41 1.43
C THR A 239 0.98 -3.65 2.93
N TYR A 240 -0.10 -4.33 3.34
CA TYR A 240 -0.34 -4.71 4.73
C TYR A 240 0.46 -5.95 5.15
N ASP A 241 0.62 -6.11 6.46
CA ASP A 241 1.10 -7.36 7.03
C ASP A 241 0.02 -8.46 7.03
N GLU A 242 0.37 -9.63 7.55
CA GLU A 242 -0.50 -10.81 7.59
C GLU A 242 -1.81 -10.57 8.35
N SER A 243 -1.83 -9.59 9.26
CA SER A 243 -3.02 -9.21 10.03
C SER A 243 -3.90 -8.16 9.34
N GLY A 244 -3.43 -7.57 8.24
CA GLY A 244 -4.06 -6.43 7.60
C GLY A 244 -3.84 -5.10 8.33
N GLY A 245 -2.97 -5.07 9.34
CA GLY A 245 -2.82 -3.97 10.32
C GLY A 245 -3.93 -3.89 11.37
N TYR A 246 -5.17 -4.21 11.00
CA TYR A 246 -6.29 -4.54 11.88
C TYR A 246 -7.20 -5.55 11.14
N PRO A 247 -8.07 -6.33 11.82
CA PRO A 247 -8.68 -7.53 11.26
C PRO A 247 -9.84 -7.23 10.28
N HIS A 248 -9.67 -6.28 9.35
CA HIS A 248 -10.57 -6.08 8.23
C HIS A 248 -10.35 -7.17 7.18
N PRO A 249 -11.39 -7.90 6.73
CA PRO A 249 -11.25 -8.96 5.74
C PRO A 249 -10.54 -8.53 4.45
N ASP A 250 -10.86 -7.33 3.95
CA ASP A 250 -10.22 -6.80 2.74
C ASP A 250 -8.75 -6.42 2.91
N HIS A 251 -8.30 -6.05 4.11
CA HIS A 251 -6.88 -5.79 4.33
C HIS A 251 -6.08 -7.08 4.29
N VAL A 252 -6.62 -8.13 4.93
CA VAL A 252 -6.04 -9.49 4.88
C VAL A 252 -6.04 -10.01 3.44
N MET A 253 -7.13 -9.82 2.69
CA MET A 253 -7.17 -10.20 1.28
C MET A 253 -6.20 -9.39 0.42
N THR A 254 -6.05 -8.09 0.69
CA THR A 254 -5.06 -7.24 0.00
C THR A 254 -3.64 -7.72 0.26
N HIS A 255 -3.30 -8.07 1.50
CA HIS A 255 -2.05 -8.73 1.84
C HIS A 255 -1.87 -10.01 1.00
N ASN A 256 -2.85 -10.93 1.04
CA ASN A 256 -2.77 -12.20 0.34
C ASN A 256 -2.55 -12.05 -1.17
N ILE A 257 -3.31 -11.17 -1.85
CA ILE A 257 -3.13 -10.93 -3.29
C ILE A 257 -1.79 -10.24 -3.58
N SER A 258 -1.28 -9.41 -2.68
CA SER A 258 -0.01 -8.71 -2.86
C SER A 258 1.16 -9.69 -2.84
N ILE A 259 1.16 -10.64 -1.89
CA ILE A 259 2.16 -11.70 -1.82
C ILE A 259 2.06 -12.61 -3.03
N GLU A 260 0.85 -13.07 -3.37
CA GLU A 260 0.60 -13.90 -4.55
C GLU A 260 1.10 -13.22 -5.84
N ALA A 261 0.77 -11.95 -6.04
CA ALA A 261 1.14 -11.21 -7.24
C ALA A 261 2.63 -10.88 -7.30
N PHE A 262 3.28 -10.60 -6.16
CA PHE A 262 4.74 -10.40 -6.09
C PHE A 262 5.49 -11.65 -6.56
N GLU A 263 5.09 -12.83 -6.08
CA GLU A 263 5.74 -14.11 -6.43
C GLU A 263 5.37 -14.59 -7.84
N ALA A 264 4.20 -14.20 -8.37
CA ALA A 264 3.71 -14.70 -9.65
C ALA A 264 4.06 -13.81 -10.85
N ALA A 265 4.25 -12.50 -10.65
CA ALA A 265 4.38 -11.58 -11.77
C ALA A 265 5.65 -11.80 -12.61
N GLY A 266 6.74 -12.26 -11.98
CA GLY A 266 8.01 -12.59 -12.62
C GLY A 266 8.08 -13.99 -13.24
N ASP A 267 7.14 -14.87 -12.92
CA ASP A 267 7.12 -16.26 -13.38
C ASP A 267 6.28 -16.40 -14.67
N PRO A 268 6.87 -16.83 -15.81
CA PRO A 268 6.14 -17.02 -17.06
C PRO A 268 5.14 -18.19 -17.03
N GLU A 269 5.28 -19.15 -16.12
CA GLU A 269 4.38 -20.31 -16.00
C GLU A 269 3.13 -19.98 -15.17
N ARG A 270 3.16 -18.90 -14.39
CA ARG A 270 2.05 -18.43 -13.56
C ARG A 270 1.29 -17.32 -14.27
N TYR A 271 -0.03 -17.42 -14.28
CA TYR A 271 -0.91 -16.51 -15.02
C TYR A 271 -0.42 -16.28 -16.47
N PRO A 272 -0.13 -17.35 -17.25
CA PRO A 272 0.49 -17.22 -18.57
C PRO A 272 -0.38 -16.45 -19.57
N GLU A 273 -1.68 -16.37 -19.32
CA GLU A 273 -2.62 -15.63 -20.15
C GLU A 273 -2.65 -14.12 -19.82
N VAL A 274 -2.15 -13.71 -18.67
CA VAL A 274 -2.22 -12.32 -18.22
C VAL A 274 -1.19 -11.45 -18.94
N GLY A 275 -1.70 -10.52 -19.75
CA GLY A 275 -0.89 -9.53 -20.46
C GLY A 275 -0.50 -9.93 -21.88
N VAL A 276 -0.90 -11.13 -22.34
CA VAL A 276 -0.67 -11.60 -23.73
C VAL A 276 -1.33 -10.66 -24.74
N ASP A 277 -2.53 -10.18 -24.44
CA ASP A 277 -3.29 -9.21 -25.23
C ASP A 277 -2.54 -7.90 -25.48
N ALA A 278 -1.68 -7.51 -24.54
CA ALA A 278 -0.93 -6.26 -24.56
C ALA A 278 0.58 -6.47 -24.72
N GLY A 279 1.03 -7.69 -25.01
CA GLY A 279 2.46 -8.03 -25.16
C GLY A 279 3.30 -7.78 -23.89
N LEU A 280 2.71 -7.93 -22.71
CA LEU A 280 3.40 -7.71 -21.44
C LEU A 280 4.31 -8.89 -21.10
N ALA A 281 5.60 -8.61 -20.95
CA ALA A 281 6.54 -9.58 -20.40
C ALA A 281 6.34 -9.77 -18.88
N PRO A 282 6.69 -10.94 -18.31
CA PRO A 282 6.84 -11.10 -16.87
C PRO A 282 7.74 -10.02 -16.27
N TRP A 283 7.43 -9.62 -15.04
CA TRP A 283 8.20 -8.64 -14.30
C TRP A 283 8.25 -9.02 -12.84
N GLN A 284 9.46 -9.14 -12.29
CA GLN A 284 9.68 -9.46 -10.90
C GLN A 284 9.98 -8.16 -10.12
N PRO A 285 9.09 -7.72 -9.21
CA PRO A 285 9.46 -6.71 -8.22
C PRO A 285 10.59 -7.24 -7.32
N LEU A 286 11.47 -6.35 -6.87
CA LEU A 286 12.67 -6.71 -6.12
C LEU A 286 12.43 -6.74 -4.61
N LYS A 287 11.59 -5.86 -4.09
CA LYS A 287 11.35 -5.71 -2.65
C LYS A 287 9.86 -5.54 -2.34
N LEU A 288 9.42 -6.13 -1.24
CA LEU A 288 8.06 -5.98 -0.70
C LEU A 288 8.15 -5.61 0.77
N TYR A 289 7.42 -4.56 1.14
CA TYR A 289 7.36 -4.02 2.49
C TYR A 289 5.95 -4.06 3.06
N TYR A 290 5.85 -4.30 4.35
CA TYR A 290 4.62 -4.07 5.12
C TYR A 290 4.67 -2.72 5.81
N HIS A 291 3.54 -2.01 5.83
CA HIS A 291 3.37 -0.82 6.66
C HIS A 291 3.46 -1.18 8.15
N LEU A 292 4.26 -0.43 8.91
CA LEU A 292 4.43 -0.62 10.35
C LEU A 292 4.16 0.68 11.14
N THR A 293 3.20 1.49 10.69
CA THR A 293 2.90 2.83 11.26
C THR A 293 2.50 2.84 12.74
N PHE A 294 1.93 1.74 13.26
CA PHE A 294 1.34 1.65 14.61
C PHE A 294 2.04 0.65 15.53
N HIS A 295 3.36 0.77 15.66
CA HIS A 295 4.13 -0.02 16.62
C HIS A 295 4.36 0.74 17.94
N LYS A 296 4.64 -0.03 19.00
CA LYS A 296 4.75 0.46 20.38
C LYS A 296 5.81 1.55 20.55
N GLU A 297 7.00 1.37 19.97
CA GLU A 297 8.13 2.30 20.13
C GLU A 297 7.76 3.73 19.69
N ARG A 298 7.15 3.88 18.50
CA ARG A 298 6.66 5.17 18.01
C ARG A 298 5.55 5.75 18.89
N ILE A 299 4.55 4.93 19.24
CA ILE A 299 3.41 5.39 20.06
C ILE A 299 3.87 5.86 21.44
N LEU A 300 4.80 5.13 22.06
CA LEU A 300 5.39 5.49 23.34
C LEU A 300 6.21 6.79 23.24
N ALA A 301 7.04 6.93 22.21
CA ALA A 301 7.82 8.15 22.01
C ALA A 301 6.92 9.40 21.86
N LEU A 302 5.86 9.30 21.07
CA LEU A 302 4.89 10.39 20.90
C LEU A 302 4.10 10.66 22.20
N HIS A 303 3.70 9.62 22.92
CA HIS A 303 3.04 9.72 24.21
C HIS A 303 3.90 10.49 25.23
N GLU A 304 5.14 10.06 25.44
CA GLU A 304 6.08 10.68 26.37
C GLU A 304 6.38 12.13 26.00
N ALA A 305 6.54 12.41 24.69
CA ALA A 305 6.80 13.76 24.20
C ALA A 305 5.63 14.73 24.45
N LEU A 306 4.39 14.26 24.36
CA LEU A 306 3.20 15.06 24.68
C LEU A 306 3.13 15.35 26.19
N LEU A 307 3.31 14.32 27.03
CA LEU A 307 3.30 14.49 28.48
C LEU A 307 4.40 15.43 28.96
N ALA A 308 5.61 15.33 28.41
CA ALA A 308 6.73 16.21 28.71
C ALA A 308 6.45 17.69 28.38
N ARG A 309 5.51 17.95 27.45
CA ARG A 309 5.06 19.30 27.06
C ARG A 309 3.81 19.76 27.83
N GLY A 310 3.32 18.97 28.79
CA GLY A 310 2.09 19.25 29.52
C GLY A 310 0.83 19.11 28.65
N LEU A 311 0.91 18.38 27.54
CA LEU A 311 -0.21 18.09 26.65
C LEU A 311 -0.87 16.76 27.00
N GLU A 312 -2.15 16.64 26.71
CA GLU A 312 -2.88 15.36 26.81
C GLU A 312 -2.42 14.41 25.71
N SER A 313 -2.09 13.17 26.08
CA SER A 313 -1.77 12.13 25.12
C SER A 313 -3.03 11.35 24.72
N PRO A 314 -3.28 11.12 23.41
CA PRO A 314 -4.36 10.26 22.94
C PRO A 314 -4.09 8.77 23.13
N TYR A 315 -2.90 8.37 23.60
CA TYR A 315 -2.45 6.99 23.66
C TYR A 315 -2.48 6.36 25.06
N THR A 316 -2.87 7.11 26.10
CA THR A 316 -2.75 6.65 27.50
C THR A 316 -3.47 5.32 27.74
N GLU A 317 -4.78 5.26 27.46
CA GLU A 317 -5.57 4.03 27.64
C GLU A 317 -5.02 2.87 26.78
N ARG A 318 -4.63 3.17 25.54
CA ARG A 318 -4.08 2.16 24.62
C ARG A 318 -2.75 1.59 25.11
N LEU A 319 -1.91 2.41 25.75
CA LEU A 319 -0.62 1.98 26.30
C LEU A 319 -0.80 1.19 27.61
N ASP A 320 -1.78 1.55 28.44
CA ASP A 320 -2.12 0.81 29.66
C ASP A 320 -2.60 -0.62 29.33
N GLU A 321 -3.32 -0.78 28.23
CA GLU A 321 -3.83 -2.07 27.74
C GLU A 321 -2.82 -2.79 26.81
N TRP A 322 -1.66 -2.20 26.51
CA TRP A 322 -0.76 -2.75 25.50
C TRP A 322 -0.06 -4.03 25.97
N ALA A 323 -0.47 -5.18 25.41
CA ALA A 323 0.23 -6.44 25.57
C ALA A 323 1.34 -6.60 24.51
N ASP A 324 2.59 -6.76 24.96
CA ASP A 324 3.71 -7.06 24.06
C ASP A 324 3.57 -8.48 23.48
N ARG A 325 3.64 -8.59 22.16
CA ARG A 325 3.63 -9.87 21.45
C ARG A 325 5.03 -10.17 20.96
N ALA A 326 5.50 -11.39 21.21
CA ALA A 326 6.80 -11.84 20.74
C ALA A 326 6.96 -11.73 19.21
N ALA A 327 5.86 -11.88 18.46
CA ALA A 327 5.82 -11.75 17.01
C ALA A 327 6.12 -10.32 16.51
N ASP A 328 5.93 -9.29 17.34
CA ASP A 328 6.18 -7.90 16.95
C ASP A 328 7.66 -7.51 17.07
N ALA A 329 8.47 -8.31 17.79
CA ALA A 329 9.88 -8.05 17.98
C ALA A 329 10.66 -8.17 16.67
N GLY A 330 11.49 -7.16 16.36
CA GLY A 330 12.36 -7.16 15.17
C GLY A 330 11.65 -6.92 13.83
N ARG A 331 10.33 -6.62 13.83
CA ARG A 331 9.59 -6.31 12.60
C ARG A 331 9.98 -4.98 11.97
N LEU A 332 10.45 -4.03 12.77
CA LEU A 332 10.89 -2.73 12.26
C LEU A 332 12.27 -2.87 11.60
N THR A 333 12.29 -2.88 10.28
CA THR A 333 13.54 -3.01 9.50
C THR A 333 13.87 -1.78 8.69
N THR A 334 12.94 -0.83 8.58
CA THR A 334 13.09 0.31 7.67
C THR A 334 12.36 1.53 8.22
N ARG A 335 13.02 2.68 8.23
CA ARG A 335 12.51 3.97 8.71
C ARG A 335 12.79 5.03 7.66
N VAL A 336 11.81 5.41 6.87
CA VAL A 336 11.99 6.38 5.77
C VAL A 336 11.83 7.80 6.32
N PRO A 337 12.86 8.67 6.29
CA PRO A 337 12.73 10.06 6.71
C PRO A 337 11.81 10.82 5.75
N CYS A 338 10.70 11.37 6.24
CA CYS A 338 9.72 12.06 5.40
C CYS A 338 8.92 13.14 6.15
N ALA A 339 9.45 13.63 7.27
CA ALA A 339 8.85 14.65 8.13
C ALA A 339 8.36 15.91 7.39
N ASP A 340 9.08 16.35 6.35
CA ASP A 340 8.72 17.53 5.56
C ASP A 340 7.38 17.36 4.84
N TRP A 341 7.02 16.12 4.48
CA TRP A 341 5.78 15.76 3.78
C TRP A 341 4.61 15.40 4.71
N PHE A 342 4.78 15.43 6.04
CA PHE A 342 3.67 15.15 6.97
C PHE A 342 2.46 16.08 6.79
N ALA A 343 2.68 17.36 6.46
CA ALA A 343 1.58 18.27 6.15
C ALA A 343 0.88 17.93 4.82
N THR A 344 1.57 17.29 3.87
CA THR A 344 0.96 16.79 2.63
C THR A 344 0.15 15.52 2.89
N ARG A 345 0.69 14.59 3.69
CA ARG A 345 -0.05 13.42 4.20
C ARG A 345 -1.35 13.85 4.88
N ASP A 346 -1.30 14.78 5.83
CA ASP A 346 -2.48 15.22 6.56
C ASP A 346 -3.54 15.85 5.64
N ARG A 347 -3.12 16.66 4.65
CA ARG A 347 -4.05 17.22 3.65
C ARG A 347 -4.71 16.14 2.78
N ALA A 348 -3.96 15.10 2.40
CA ALA A 348 -4.49 13.99 1.63
C ALA A 348 -5.49 13.19 2.46
N LEU A 349 -5.18 12.92 3.73
CA LEU A 349 -6.07 12.24 4.66
C LEU A 349 -7.37 13.04 4.90
N ILE A 350 -7.26 14.35 5.10
CA ILE A 350 -8.43 15.25 5.24
C ILE A 350 -9.28 15.30 3.97
N ALA A 351 -8.71 15.03 2.78
CA ALA A 351 -9.48 15.00 1.53
C ALA A 351 -10.51 13.86 1.50
N HIS A 352 -10.33 12.82 2.30
CA HIS A 352 -11.32 11.76 2.56
C HIS A 352 -12.35 12.21 3.60
N ALA A 353 -13.07 13.29 3.28
CA ALA A 353 -13.95 14.00 4.20
C ALA A 353 -15.02 13.10 4.83
N THR A 354 -15.55 12.09 4.13
CA THR A 354 -16.51 11.12 4.69
C THR A 354 -15.91 10.23 5.77
N GLN A 355 -14.61 9.95 5.70
CA GLN A 355 -13.91 9.03 6.61
C GLN A 355 -13.14 9.78 7.71
N VAL A 356 -12.65 10.98 7.42
CA VAL A 356 -11.71 11.70 8.26
C VAL A 356 -12.33 13.00 8.76
N ASP A 357 -12.47 13.10 10.07
CA ASP A 357 -12.80 14.35 10.76
C ASP A 357 -11.48 15.14 10.95
N PRO A 358 -11.35 16.38 10.42
CA PRO A 358 -10.15 17.21 10.60
C PRO A 358 -9.91 17.62 12.06
N THR A 359 -10.88 17.44 12.94
CA THR A 359 -10.77 17.62 14.40
C THR A 359 -10.64 16.29 15.16
N GLY A 360 -10.59 15.18 14.42
CA GLY A 360 -10.60 13.82 14.93
C GLY A 360 -9.26 13.35 15.50
N TRP A 361 -9.22 12.06 15.86
CA TRP A 361 -8.09 11.46 16.60
C TRP A 361 -6.76 11.52 15.84
N TRP A 362 -6.80 11.46 14.51
CA TRP A 362 -5.63 11.48 13.62
C TRP A 362 -4.73 12.70 13.83
N PHE A 363 -5.30 13.83 14.22
CA PHE A 363 -4.60 15.12 14.31
C PHE A 363 -4.37 15.58 15.76
N ARG A 364 -4.58 14.69 16.75
CA ARG A 364 -4.39 15.02 18.18
C ARG A 364 -2.92 15.22 18.56
N VAL A 365 -1.99 14.59 17.83
CA VAL A 365 -0.56 14.83 18.02
C VAL A 365 -0.15 15.99 17.10
N PRO A 366 0.30 17.14 17.63
CA PRO A 366 0.71 18.26 16.80
C PRO A 366 1.81 17.90 15.79
N LEU A 367 1.75 18.46 14.58
CA LEU A 367 2.67 18.12 13.50
C LEU A 367 4.14 18.43 13.83
N ASP A 368 4.41 19.52 14.53
CA ASP A 368 5.74 19.88 15.01
C ASP A 368 6.29 18.84 15.99
N VAL A 369 5.46 18.34 16.90
CA VAL A 369 5.84 17.24 17.80
C VAL A 369 6.13 15.96 17.02
N GLN A 370 5.30 15.59 16.05
CA GLN A 370 5.54 14.41 15.21
C GLN A 370 6.89 14.53 14.47
N ARG A 371 7.17 15.68 13.86
CA ARG A 371 8.40 15.93 13.11
C ARG A 371 9.65 15.89 13.98
N GLU A 372 9.56 16.42 15.20
CA GLU A 372 10.68 16.42 16.14
C GLU A 372 10.97 15.02 16.68
N VAL A 373 9.92 14.28 17.05
CA VAL A 373 10.04 13.05 17.85
C VAL A 373 10.15 11.81 16.98
N TRP A 374 9.41 11.77 15.86
CA TRP A 374 9.36 10.61 14.98
C TRP A 374 9.28 11.04 13.51
N PRO A 375 10.41 11.49 12.91
CA PRO A 375 10.44 12.10 11.58
C PRO A 375 10.30 11.11 10.41
N THR A 376 9.90 9.86 10.68
CA THR A 376 9.89 8.76 9.72
C THR A 376 8.51 8.13 9.56
N GLU A 377 8.28 7.50 8.41
CA GLU A 377 7.30 6.43 8.26
C GLU A 377 8.03 5.08 8.19
N ASP A 378 7.43 4.09 8.83
CA ASP A 378 8.15 2.89 9.25
C ASP A 378 7.57 1.63 8.60
N TYR A 379 8.46 0.70 8.26
CA TYR A 379 8.13 -0.48 7.47
C TYR A 379 8.86 -1.73 7.96
N GLN A 380 8.30 -2.87 7.62
CA GLN A 380 8.96 -4.18 7.65
C GLN A 380 9.30 -4.60 6.23
N LEU A 381 10.55 -4.96 5.96
CA LEU A 381 10.99 -5.63 4.74
C LEU A 381 10.54 -7.10 4.83
N ALA A 382 9.50 -7.44 4.08
CA ALA A 382 8.90 -8.77 4.10
C ALA A 382 9.55 -9.72 3.08
N ARG A 383 9.95 -9.19 1.91
CA ARG A 383 10.69 -9.92 0.87
C ARG A 383 11.74 -9.02 0.26
N SER A 384 12.91 -9.59 -0.02
CA SER A 384 13.94 -8.96 -0.86
C SER A 384 14.57 -10.02 -1.76
N LEU A 385 14.68 -9.72 -3.04
CA LEU A 385 15.41 -10.52 -4.03
C LEU A 385 16.80 -9.95 -4.35
N ILE A 386 17.18 -8.91 -3.62
CA ILE A 386 18.50 -8.28 -3.66
C ILE A 386 19.09 -8.24 -2.25
N GLU A 387 20.41 -8.11 -2.16
CA GLU A 387 21.05 -7.87 -0.87
C GLU A 387 20.63 -6.52 -0.31
N VAL A 388 20.15 -6.54 0.92
CA VAL A 388 19.95 -5.32 1.71
C VAL A 388 21.17 -5.12 2.59
N GLY A 389 21.62 -3.87 2.70
CA GLY A 389 22.79 -3.50 3.49
C GLY A 389 22.52 -3.57 4.99
N THR A 390 22.84 -2.49 5.70
CA THR A 390 22.60 -2.42 7.14
C THR A 390 21.13 -2.06 7.43
N LEU A 391 20.52 -2.77 8.38
CA LEU A 391 19.20 -2.43 8.92
C LEU A 391 19.34 -1.55 10.18
N PRO A 392 18.39 -0.64 10.46
CA PRO A 392 17.23 -0.35 9.62
C PRO A 392 17.61 0.44 8.35
N GLU A 393 16.95 0.14 7.23
CA GLU A 393 17.08 0.94 6.01
C GLU A 393 16.44 2.33 6.19
N ASP A 394 16.92 3.33 5.46
CA ASP A 394 16.38 4.70 5.42
C ASP A 394 15.70 5.06 4.09
N ASP A 395 15.74 4.14 3.12
CA ASP A 395 15.12 4.26 1.80
C ASP A 395 14.61 2.88 1.36
N LEU A 396 13.39 2.83 0.83
CA LEU A 396 12.80 1.59 0.32
C LEU A 396 13.54 1.08 -0.92
N PHE A 397 14.18 1.97 -1.68
CA PHE A 397 14.95 1.67 -2.87
C PHE A 397 16.43 1.36 -2.59
N ASN A 398 16.86 1.25 -1.33
CA ASN A 398 18.23 0.86 -1.03
C ASN A 398 18.61 -0.46 -1.76
N GLY A 399 19.67 -0.39 -2.57
CA GLY A 399 20.20 -1.50 -3.38
C GLY A 399 19.54 -1.73 -4.75
N VAL A 400 18.45 -1.02 -5.09
CA VAL A 400 17.69 -1.19 -6.35
C VAL A 400 18.44 -0.66 -7.56
#